data_AF-A0A3S5AJZ7-F1
#
_entry.id   AF-A0A3S5AJZ7-F1
#
_cell.length_a   1.000
_cell.length_b   1.000
_cell.length_c   1.000
_cell.angle_alpha   90.00
_cell.angle_beta   90.00
_cell.angle_gamma   90.00
#
_symmetry.space_group_name_H-M   'P 1'
#
loop_
_entity.id
_entity.type
_entity.pdbx_description
1 polymer ?
#
loop_
_entity_poly.entity_id
_entity_poly.type
_entity_poly.pdbx_seq_one_letter_code
_entity_poly.pdbx_strand_id
1 'polypeptide(L)'
;MLIPVYKSLSRAVPKHPDVRVLVNFASLRVAYGVTVEAISIDNIGETIANKAAQFSAITIIAEGIPENLTRRMIRLAESRNVLLIGPATAFVTSNQSNNFIICLN
;
A
#
# COMPACT_ATOMS: atom_id res chain seq x y z
N MET A 1 7.56 -6.01 22.49
CA MET A 1 6.61 -5.53 21.46
C MET A 1 6.32 -6.67 20.52
N LEU A 2 5.06 -7.07 20.37
CA LEU A 2 4.65 -8.11 19.41
C LEU A 2 3.99 -7.43 18.21
N ILE A 3 4.46 -7.71 17.00
CA ILE A 3 3.89 -7.17 15.76
C ILE A 3 2.98 -8.23 15.16
N PRO A 4 1.67 -7.96 14.97
CA PRO A 4 0.74 -8.95 14.44
C PRO A 4 1.01 -9.20 12.95
N VAL A 5 0.98 -10.47 12.55
CA VAL A 5 1.13 -10.90 11.16
C VAL A 5 -0.21 -11.40 10.63
N TYR A 6 -0.60 -10.93 9.45
CA TYR A 6 -1.85 -11.28 8.79
C TYR A 6 -1.58 -11.89 7.42
N LYS A 7 -2.44 -12.82 6.99
CA LYS A 7 -2.33 -13.46 5.67
C LYS A 7 -2.81 -12.59 4.51
N SER A 8 -3.56 -11.53 4.77
CA SER A 8 -4.14 -10.65 3.73
C SER A 8 -4.39 -9.25 4.27
N LEU A 9 -4.39 -8.26 3.37
CA LEU A 9 -4.74 -6.88 3.71
C LEU A 9 -6.19 -6.77 4.21
N SER A 10 -7.10 -7.54 3.62
CA SER A 10 -8.50 -7.62 4.05
C SER A 10 -8.70 -8.05 5.51
N ARG A 11 -7.73 -8.78 6.11
CA ARG A 11 -7.76 -9.16 7.53
C ARG A 11 -6.99 -8.18 8.42
N ALA A 12 -6.01 -7.49 7.85
CA ALA A 12 -5.16 -6.54 8.56
C ALA A 12 -5.86 -5.19 8.75
N VAL A 13 -6.40 -4.62 7.68
CA VAL A 13 -6.96 -3.26 7.65
C VAL A 13 -8.12 -3.07 8.64
N PRO A 14 -9.11 -3.99 8.77
CA PRO A 14 -10.18 -3.82 9.76
C PRO A 14 -9.73 -3.80 11.22
N LYS A 15 -8.55 -4.35 11.51
CA LYS A 15 -7.97 -4.36 12.86
C LYS A 15 -7.09 -3.14 13.15
N HIS A 16 -6.73 -2.39 12.10
CA HIS A 16 -5.84 -1.23 12.14
C HIS A 16 -6.41 -0.12 11.25
N PRO A 17 -7.60 0.41 11.54
CA PRO A 17 -8.30 1.36 10.66
C PRO A 17 -7.58 2.71 10.50
N ASP A 18 -6.70 3.05 11.44
CA ASP A 18 -5.88 4.27 11.46
C ASP A 18 -4.60 4.18 10.63
N VAL A 19 -4.32 3.03 10.02
CA VAL A 19 -3.17 2.86 9.13
C VAL A 19 -3.35 3.67 7.84
N ARG A 20 -2.29 4.39 7.45
CA ARG A 20 -2.29 5.21 6.22
C ARG A 20 -1.16 4.89 5.25
N VAL A 21 -0.14 4.17 5.69
CA VAL A 21 1.05 3.85 4.88
C VAL A 21 1.20 2.35 4.73
N LEU A 22 1.51 1.88 3.53
CA LEU A 22 1.87 0.48 3.24
C LEU A 22 3.32 0.40 2.73
N VAL A 23 4.10 -0.51 3.29
CA VAL A 23 5.43 -0.87 2.76
C VAL A 23 5.36 -2.26 2.15
N ASN A 24 5.48 -2.33 0.84
CA ASN A 24 5.36 -3.55 0.05
C ASN A 24 6.75 -4.13 -0.26
N PHE A 25 7.14 -5.16 0.49
CA PHE A 25 8.36 -5.96 0.27
C PHE A 25 8.10 -7.20 -0.57
N ALA A 26 6.92 -7.33 -1.19
CA ALA A 26 6.61 -8.51 -1.99
C ALA A 26 7.56 -8.61 -3.19
N SER A 27 7.85 -9.84 -3.65
CA SER A 27 8.74 -10.05 -4.81
C SER A 27 8.16 -9.43 -6.09
N LEU A 28 9.00 -9.18 -7.10
CA LEU A 28 8.61 -8.55 -8.37
C LEU A 28 7.40 -9.22 -9.06
N ARG A 29 7.22 -10.53 -8.84
CA ARG A 29 6.14 -11.33 -9.44
C ARG A 29 4.76 -10.98 -8.88
N VAL A 30 4.70 -10.53 -7.63
CA VAL A 30 3.46 -10.32 -6.89
C VAL A 30 3.29 -8.88 -6.39
N ALA A 31 4.36 -8.09 -6.37
CA ALA A 31 4.35 -6.69 -5.93
C ALA A 31 3.28 -5.85 -6.64
N TYR A 32 3.11 -6.04 -7.96
CA TYR A 32 2.05 -5.38 -8.72
C TYR A 32 0.65 -5.69 -8.17
N GLY A 33 0.35 -6.98 -7.96
CA GLY A 33 -0.96 -7.42 -7.48
C GLY A 33 -1.27 -6.89 -6.07
N VAL A 34 -0.30 -6.97 -5.16
CA VAL A 34 -0.43 -6.45 -3.78
C VAL A 34 -0.68 -4.95 -3.79
N THR A 35 0.04 -4.18 -4.62
CA THR A 35 -0.18 -2.73 -4.69
C THR A 35 -1.54 -2.38 -5.28
N VAL A 36 -2.00 -3.08 -6.32
CA VAL A 36 -3.33 -2.86 -6.90
C VAL A 36 -4.43 -3.17 -5.87
N GLU A 37 -4.32 -4.29 -5.14
CA GLU A 37 -5.23 -4.62 -4.04
C GLU A 37 -5.26 -3.48 -3.02
N ALA A 38 -4.10 -3.01 -2.57
CA ALA A 38 -3.99 -1.94 -1.59
C ALA A 38 -4.65 -0.62 -2.04
N ILE A 39 -4.47 -0.20 -3.29
CA ILE A 39 -5.09 1.02 -3.83
C ILE A 39 -6.63 0.91 -3.88
N SER A 40 -7.14 -0.31 -4.08
CA SER A 40 -8.58 -0.58 -4.13
C SER A 40 -9.25 -0.68 -2.76
N ILE A 41 -8.50 -0.72 -1.66
CA ILE A 41 -9.09 -0.75 -0.31
C ILE A 41 -9.56 0.66 0.08
N ASP A 42 -10.81 0.73 0.53
CA ASP A 42 -11.45 1.96 0.98
C ASP A 42 -11.23 2.19 2.48
N ASN A 43 -11.24 3.46 2.89
CA ASN A 43 -11.14 3.82 4.30
C ASN A 43 -12.38 3.35 5.08
N ILE A 44 -12.17 2.68 6.22
CA ILE A 44 -13.22 2.07 7.05
C ILE A 44 -14.11 3.10 7.79
N GLY A 45 -13.76 4.38 7.81
CA GLY A 45 -14.52 5.43 8.51
C GLY A 45 -15.40 6.33 7.64
N GLU A 46 -15.44 6.13 6.32
CA GLU A 46 -15.93 7.17 5.40
C GLU A 46 -17.30 6.87 4.78
N THR A 47 -18.10 7.91 4.57
CA THR A 47 -19.45 7.81 3.98
C THR A 47 -19.38 7.63 2.46
N ILE A 48 -20.44 7.09 1.86
CA ILE A 48 -20.53 6.80 0.42
C ILE A 48 -20.20 8.04 -0.45
N ALA A 49 -20.48 9.24 0.06
CA ALA A 49 -20.22 10.50 -0.64
C ALA A 49 -18.73 10.91 -0.72
N ASN A 50 -17.87 10.39 0.17
CA ASN A 50 -16.47 10.81 0.28
C ASN A 50 -15.49 9.64 0.21
N LYS A 51 -15.83 8.55 -0.47
CA LYS A 51 -15.08 7.28 -0.47
C LYS A 51 -13.58 7.44 -0.86
N ALA A 52 -12.68 7.56 0.10
CA ALA A 52 -11.24 7.67 -0.14
C ALA A 52 -10.49 6.33 0.04
N ALA A 53 -9.26 6.27 -0.46
CA ALA A 53 -8.37 5.14 -0.25
C ALA A 53 -7.96 5.00 1.23
N GLN A 54 -7.85 3.77 1.70
CA GLN A 54 -7.33 3.46 3.03
C GLN A 54 -5.87 3.92 3.19
N PHE A 55 -5.04 3.68 2.17
CA PHE A 55 -3.64 4.07 2.16
C PHE A 55 -3.45 5.38 1.41
N SER A 56 -2.83 6.38 2.04
CA SER A 56 -2.38 7.60 1.36
C SER A 56 -1.03 7.43 0.69
N ALA A 57 -0.21 6.48 1.14
CA ALA A 57 1.10 6.20 0.55
C ALA A 57 1.41 4.70 0.53
N ILE A 58 2.00 4.23 -0.57
CA ILE A 58 2.46 2.86 -0.76
C ILE A 58 3.91 2.89 -1.29
N THR A 59 4.83 2.31 -0.53
CA THR A 59 6.22 2.15 -0.95
C THR A 59 6.42 0.76 -1.54
N ILE A 60 7.03 0.66 -2.72
CA ILE A 60 7.28 -0.59 -3.44
C ILE A 60 8.79 -0.80 -3.54
N ILE A 61 9.29 -1.83 -2.85
CA ILE A 61 10.74 -2.11 -2.79
C ILE A 61 11.21 -2.95 -3.98
N ALA A 62 10.34 -3.79 -4.55
CA ALA A 62 10.70 -4.71 -5.61
C ALA A 62 11.31 -4.00 -6.84
N GLU A 63 12.40 -4.55 -7.33
CA GLU A 63 13.02 -4.20 -8.60
C GLU A 63 12.53 -5.13 -9.73
N GLY A 64 12.55 -4.65 -10.97
CA GLY A 64 12.27 -5.48 -12.15
C GLY A 64 10.77 -5.71 -12.44
N ILE A 65 9.87 -4.92 -11.86
CA ILE A 65 8.46 -4.90 -12.28
C ILE A 65 8.38 -4.38 -13.73
N PRO A 66 7.74 -5.11 -14.66
CA PRO A 66 7.57 -4.66 -16.04
C PRO A 66 6.96 -3.25 -16.14
N GLU A 67 7.57 -2.39 -16.96
CA GLU A 67 7.21 -0.98 -17.05
C GLU A 67 5.73 -0.74 -17.44
N ASN A 68 5.15 -1.63 -18.25
CA ASN A 68 3.74 -1.57 -18.62
C ASN A 68 2.81 -1.76 -17.40
N LEU A 69 3.18 -2.61 -16.45
CA LEU A 69 2.46 -2.81 -15.18
C LEU A 69 2.65 -1.59 -14.27
N THR A 70 3.87 -1.07 -14.19
CA THR A 70 4.18 0.16 -13.45
C THR A 70 3.36 1.35 -13.96
N ARG A 71 3.22 1.53 -15.27
CA ARG A 71 2.36 2.59 -15.83
C ARG A 71 0.88 2.41 -15.47
N ARG A 72 0.39 1.16 -15.42
CA ARG A 72 -1.01 0.88 -15.02
C ARG A 72 -1.25 1.19 -13.55
N MET A 73 -0.33 0.81 -12.67
CA MET A 73 -0.51 1.06 -11.24
C MET A 73 -0.37 2.54 -10.88
N ILE A 74 0.49 3.31 -11.56
CA ILE A 74 0.60 4.76 -11.38
C ILE A 74 -0.74 5.43 -11.69
N ARG A 75 -1.34 5.14 -12.86
CA ARG A 75 -2.66 5.70 -13.24
C ARG A 75 -3.77 5.35 -12.25
N LEU A 76 -3.74 4.13 -11.71
CA LEU A 76 -4.70 3.71 -10.70
C LEU A 76 -4.49 4.43 -9.37
N ALA A 77 -3.24 4.66 -8.98
CA ALA A 77 -2.91 5.40 -7.77
C ALA A 77 -3.31 6.88 -7.89
N GLU A 78 -3.07 7.50 -9.05
CA GLU A 78 -3.52 8.87 -9.36
C GLU A 78 -5.04 9.02 -9.23
N SER A 79 -5.82 8.09 -9.80
CA SER A 79 -7.29 8.15 -9.72
C SER A 79 -7.85 7.98 -8.31
N ARG A 80 -7.04 7.43 -7.40
CA ARG A 80 -7.40 7.18 -6.00
C ARG A 80 -6.68 8.11 -5.02
N ASN A 81 -5.92 9.09 -5.54
CA ASN A 81 -5.11 10.01 -4.76
C ASN A 81 -4.15 9.31 -3.77
N VAL A 82 -3.46 8.27 -4.25
CA VAL A 82 -2.49 7.48 -3.49
C VAL A 82 -1.08 7.80 -3.98
N LEU A 83 -0.18 8.15 -3.06
CA LEU A 83 1.23 8.36 -3.37
C LEU A 83 1.95 7.02 -3.53
N LEU A 84 2.61 6.80 -4.66
CA LEU A 84 3.53 5.68 -4.84
C LEU A 84 4.98 6.13 -4.65
N ILE A 85 5.75 5.37 -3.88
CA ILE A 85 7.20 5.56 -3.71
C ILE A 85 7.90 4.29 -4.24
N GLY A 86 8.65 4.41 -5.34
CA GLY A 86 9.18 3.28 -6.10
C GLY A 86 8.37 2.98 -7.38
N PRO A 87 8.59 1.83 -8.06
CA PRO A 87 9.37 0.66 -7.63
C PRO A 87 10.89 0.89 -7.57
N ALA A 88 11.64 -0.13 -7.15
CA ALA A 88 13.12 -0.12 -7.09
C ALA A 88 13.72 1.02 -6.22
N THR A 89 13.07 1.31 -5.09
CA THR A 89 13.51 2.36 -4.16
C THR A 89 13.92 1.76 -2.81
N ALA A 90 15.02 2.25 -2.24
CA ALA A 90 15.35 2.00 -0.84
C ALA A 90 14.37 2.74 0.07
N PHE A 91 13.86 2.06 1.11
CA PHE A 91 12.87 2.65 2.02
C PHE A 91 13.44 3.89 2.74
N VAL A 92 12.73 5.03 2.64
CA VAL A 92 13.09 6.29 3.30
C VAL A 92 12.10 6.56 4.43
N THR A 93 12.60 6.82 5.64
CA THR A 93 11.78 7.13 6.81
C THR A 93 11.69 8.65 7.02
N SER A 94 10.48 9.18 7.20
CA SER A 94 10.29 10.50 7.81
C SER A 94 10.13 10.35 9.34
N ASN A 95 10.57 11.34 10.10
CA ASN A 95 10.70 11.28 11.56
C ASN A 95 9.36 11.51 12.30
N GLN A 96 8.27 10.89 11.82
CA GLN A 96 6.90 11.05 12.33
C GLN A 96 6.19 9.69 12.47
N SER A 97 5.26 9.58 13.42
CA SER A 97 4.78 8.38 14.14
C SER A 97 4.16 7.20 13.34
N ASN A 98 4.69 6.00 13.62
CA ASN A 98 4.06 4.69 13.94
C ASN A 98 2.87 4.06 13.18
N ASN A 99 2.30 4.61 12.11
CA ASN A 99 1.10 4.01 11.49
C ASN A 99 1.33 3.43 10.07
N PHE A 100 2.09 2.34 9.99
CA PHE A 100 2.37 1.62 8.75
C PHE A 100 1.97 0.13 8.81
N ILE A 101 1.46 -0.40 7.70
CA ILE A 101 1.40 -1.85 7.47
C ILE A 101 2.63 -2.25 6.66
N ILE A 102 3.30 -3.31 7.09
CA ILE A 102 4.35 -3.97 6.31
C ILE A 102 3.74 -5.20 5.67
N CYS A 103 3.82 -5.29 4.35
CA CYS A 103 3.49 -6.50 3.60
C CYS A 103 4.79 -7.22 3.25
N LEU A 104 5.03 -8.34 3.91
CA LEU A 104 6.08 -9.32 3.59
C LEU A 104 5.38 -10.51 2.92
N ASN A 105 5.93 -10.98 1.81
CA ASN A 105 5.38 -12.12 1.05
C ASN A 105 5.45 -13.43 1.85
#